data_AF-A0A6L2ZS64-F1
#
_entry.id   AF-A0A6L2ZS64-F1
#
_cell.length_a   1.000
_cell.length_b   1.000
_cell.length_c   1.000
_cell.angle_alpha   90.00
_cell.angle_beta   90.00
_cell.angle_gamma   90.00
#
_symmetry.space_group_name_H-M   'P 1'
#
loop_
_entity.id
_entity.type
_entity.pdbx_description
1 polymer ?
#
loop_
_entity_poly.entity_id
_entity_poly.type
_entity_poly.pdbx_seq_one_letter_code
_entity_poly.pdbx_strand_id
1 'polypeptide(L)'
;MNVDPGTVAIRANGISHQSFGLSGKDLLNTVKAYGRSVEQISSQNRAITLLKSGYPLVFYINVGIGHAVVVYGYNNGTVNVFDPYNRQFYPSGRASLTSIWNKPSADPMDWDAGRPVFAVK
;
A
#
# COMPACT_ATOMS: atom_id res chain seq x y z
N MET A 1 4.25 16.25 -9.29
CA MET A 1 3.51 15.84 -10.50
C MET A 1 2.33 15.00 -10.09
N ASN A 2 1.12 15.41 -10.47
CA ASN A 2 -0.08 14.56 -10.38
C ASN A 2 -0.11 13.68 -11.64
N VAL A 3 -0.37 12.39 -11.47
CA VAL A 3 -0.44 11.42 -12.56
C VAL A 3 -1.82 10.79 -12.57
N ASP A 4 -2.36 10.58 -13.76
CA ASP A 4 -3.64 9.90 -13.94
C ASP A 4 -3.53 8.42 -13.54
N PRO A 5 -4.48 7.86 -12.75
CA PRO A 5 -4.46 6.46 -12.35
C PRO A 5 -4.42 5.47 -13.51
N GLY A 6 -5.11 5.76 -14.63
CA GLY A 6 -5.08 4.90 -15.82
C GLY A 6 -3.70 4.83 -16.45
N THR A 7 -3.01 5.97 -16.52
CA THR A 7 -1.61 6.06 -16.98
C THR A 7 -0.67 5.26 -16.07
N VAL A 8 -0.86 5.34 -14.74
CA VAL A 8 -0.10 4.54 -13.76
C VAL A 8 -0.35 3.04 -13.98
N ALA A 9 -1.60 2.63 -14.20
CA ALA A 9 -1.95 1.25 -14.45
C ALA A 9 -1.30 0.70 -15.74
N ILE A 10 -1.32 1.46 -16.84
CA ILE A 10 -0.67 1.09 -18.10
C ILE A 10 0.84 0.92 -17.89
N ARG A 11 1.47 1.87 -17.18
CA ARG A 11 2.91 1.81 -16.90
C ARG A 11 3.26 0.62 -16.02
N ALA A 12 2.48 0.35 -14.98
CA ALA A 12 2.67 -0.79 -14.10
C ALA A 12 2.50 -2.13 -14.85
N ASN A 13 1.50 -2.23 -15.72
CA ASN A 13 1.27 -3.42 -16.55
C ASN A 13 2.40 -3.70 -17.53
N GLY A 14 3.07 -2.67 -18.05
CA GLY A 14 4.27 -2.83 -18.88
C GLY A 14 5.53 -3.23 -18.11
N ILE A 15 5.52 -3.12 -16.78
CA ILE A 15 6.64 -3.49 -15.88
C ILE A 15 6.40 -4.87 -15.26
N SER A 16 5.15 -5.18 -14.92
CA SER A 16 4.77 -6.42 -14.25
C SER A 16 4.85 -7.61 -15.20
N HIS A 17 5.23 -8.76 -14.64
CA HIS A 17 5.18 -10.06 -15.30
C HIS A 17 4.15 -10.99 -14.64
N GLN A 18 3.28 -10.44 -13.79
CA GLN A 18 2.21 -11.21 -13.14
C GLN A 18 1.05 -11.42 -14.11
N SER A 19 0.37 -12.56 -13.99
CA SER A 19 -0.88 -12.82 -14.73
C SER A 19 -2.07 -12.07 -14.14
N PHE A 20 -1.96 -11.58 -12.89
CA PHE A 20 -2.95 -10.76 -12.21
C PHE A 20 -2.30 -9.87 -11.15
N GLY A 21 -2.90 -8.70 -10.90
CA GLY A 21 -2.47 -7.78 -9.85
C GLY A 21 -1.07 -7.18 -10.07
N LEU A 22 -0.47 -6.69 -8.98
CA LEU A 22 0.90 -6.19 -8.93
C LEU A 22 1.56 -6.76 -7.68
N SER A 23 2.75 -7.32 -7.83
CA SER A 23 3.55 -7.81 -6.70
C SER A 23 4.16 -6.66 -5.87
N GLY A 24 4.79 -6.99 -4.74
CA GLY A 24 5.57 -6.01 -3.98
C GLY A 24 6.67 -5.36 -4.83
N LYS A 25 7.46 -6.16 -5.56
CA LYS A 25 8.49 -5.67 -6.48
C LYS A 25 7.92 -4.83 -7.62
N ASP A 26 6.74 -5.18 -8.14
CA ASP A 26 6.09 -4.39 -9.18
C ASP A 26 5.73 -2.99 -8.69
N LEU A 27 5.24 -2.85 -7.44
CA LEU A 27 5.03 -1.55 -6.82
C LEU A 27 6.35 -0.77 -6.73
N LEU A 28 7.42 -1.41 -6.25
CA LEU A 28 8.73 -0.77 -6.12
C LEU A 28 9.23 -0.23 -7.46
N ASN A 29 9.13 -1.05 -8.50
CA ASN A 29 9.59 -0.69 -9.84
C ASN A 29 8.70 0.38 -10.48
N THR A 30 7.38 0.31 -10.28
CA THR A 30 6.44 1.32 -10.76
C THR A 30 6.72 2.68 -10.11
N VAL A 31 6.89 2.73 -8.79
CA VAL A 31 7.22 3.98 -8.07
C VAL A 31 8.54 4.57 -8.57
N LYS A 32 9.58 3.74 -8.75
CA LYS A 32 10.86 4.18 -9.31
C LYS A 32 10.74 4.69 -10.74
N ALA A 33 9.89 4.09 -11.57
CA ALA A 33 9.66 4.53 -12.95
C ALA A 33 9.05 5.94 -13.04
N TYR A 34 8.43 6.43 -11.95
CA TYR A 34 7.93 7.81 -11.80
C TYR A 34 8.92 8.72 -11.06
N GLY A 35 10.18 8.30 -10.88
CA GLY A 35 11.22 9.11 -10.21
C GLY A 35 10.97 9.34 -8.72
N ARG A 36 10.14 8.50 -8.10
CA ARG A 36 9.83 8.56 -6.66
C ARG A 36 10.61 7.49 -5.90
N SER A 37 10.73 7.70 -4.60
CA SER A 37 11.35 6.73 -3.71
C SER A 37 10.31 5.93 -2.94
N VAL A 38 10.67 4.72 -2.56
CA VAL A 38 9.81 3.81 -1.82
C VAL A 38 10.60 3.17 -0.69
N GLU A 39 10.01 3.14 0.50
CA GLU A 39 10.55 2.44 1.67
C GLU A 39 9.62 1.28 2.02
N GLN A 40 10.14 0.05 1.99
CA GLN A 40 9.43 -1.09 2.56
C GLN A 40 9.50 -1.05 4.09
N ILE A 41 8.38 -1.31 4.76
CA ILE A 41 8.21 -1.14 6.20
C ILE A 41 7.98 -2.50 6.87
N SER A 42 8.95 -2.94 7.65
CA SER A 42 8.88 -4.17 8.45
C SER A 42 8.42 -3.96 9.89
N SER A 43 8.33 -2.71 10.36
CA SER A 43 8.02 -2.37 11.76
C SER A 43 6.82 -1.43 11.89
N GLN A 44 5.91 -1.76 12.81
CA GLN A 44 4.74 -0.93 13.07
C GLN A 44 5.14 0.44 13.65
N ASN A 45 6.20 0.51 14.45
CA ASN A 45 6.72 1.77 14.97
C ASN A 45 7.25 2.68 13.86
N ARG A 46 7.87 2.09 12.83
CA ARG A 46 8.30 2.84 11.65
C ARG A 46 7.11 3.36 10.84
N ALA A 47 6.06 2.54 10.69
CA ALA A 47 4.80 2.98 10.08
C ALA A 47 4.19 4.18 10.83
N ILE A 48 4.10 4.13 12.17
CA ILE A 48 3.61 5.24 13.00
C ILE A 48 4.42 6.52 12.77
N THR A 49 5.75 6.39 12.76
CA THR A 49 6.66 7.53 12.55
C THR A 49 6.39 8.22 11.21
N LEU A 50 6.25 7.44 10.14
CA LEU A 50 6.00 7.94 8.79
C LEU A 50 4.61 8.58 8.66
N LEU A 51 3.58 7.93 9.20
CA LEU A 51 2.21 8.46 9.19
C LEU A 51 2.09 9.78 9.97
N LYS A 52 2.75 9.89 11.13
CA LYS A 52 2.83 11.15 11.91
C LYS A 52 3.56 12.26 11.14
N SER A 53 4.52 11.89 10.29
CA SER A 53 5.27 12.80 9.45
C SER A 53 4.55 13.15 8.13
N GLY A 54 3.32 12.67 7.94
CA GLY A 54 2.50 12.96 6.76
C GLY A 54 2.75 12.05 5.55
N TYR A 55 3.58 11.02 5.66
CA TYR A 55 3.80 10.07 4.57
C TYR A 55 2.69 9.01 4.53
N PRO A 56 1.98 8.85 3.41
CA PRO A 56 1.01 7.79 3.24
C PRO A 56 1.70 6.43 3.04
N LEU A 57 1.02 5.36 3.45
CA LEU A 57 1.50 3.99 3.35
C LEU A 57 0.54 3.17 2.47
N VAL A 58 1.08 2.44 1.50
CA VAL A 58 0.35 1.40 0.77
C VAL A 58 0.46 0.10 1.57
N PHE A 59 -0.67 -0.50 1.90
CA PHE A 59 -0.74 -1.82 2.52
C PHE A 59 -1.35 -2.80 1.52
N TYR A 60 -0.75 -3.98 1.36
CA TYR A 60 -1.48 -5.14 0.84
C TYR A 60 -1.99 -5.98 2.00
N ILE A 61 -3.30 -6.07 2.10
CA ILE A 61 -4.02 -6.73 3.18
C ILE A 61 -4.75 -7.96 2.69
N ASN A 62 -5.10 -8.84 3.62
CA ASN A 62 -5.93 -10.00 3.33
C ASN A 62 -7.41 -9.70 3.60
N VAL A 63 -8.23 -9.81 2.56
CA VAL A 63 -9.70 -9.72 2.61
C VAL A 63 -10.38 -11.00 2.09
N GLY A 64 -9.64 -12.12 2.06
CA GLY A 64 -9.95 -13.36 1.35
C GLY A 64 -9.08 -13.54 0.10
N ILE A 65 -8.57 -12.43 -0.43
CA ILE A 65 -7.53 -12.30 -1.47
C ILE A 65 -6.61 -11.13 -1.08
N GLY A 66 -5.46 -10.97 -1.75
CA GLY A 66 -4.66 -9.75 -1.65
C GLY A 66 -5.43 -8.52 -2.12
N HIS A 67 -5.40 -7.45 -1.32
CA HIS A 67 -6.05 -6.18 -1.65
C HIS A 67 -5.20 -4.98 -1.22
N ALA A 68 -5.09 -3.96 -2.07
CA ALA A 68 -4.32 -2.77 -1.79
C ALA A 68 -5.17 -1.65 -1.20
N VAL A 69 -4.72 -1.07 -0.08
CA VAL A 69 -5.31 0.13 0.53
C VAL A 69 -4.24 1.15 0.85
N VAL A 70 -4.60 2.44 0.86
CA VAL A 70 -3.70 3.52 1.28
C VAL A 70 -4.09 4.01 2.67
N VAL A 71 -3.14 3.97 3.59
CA VAL A 71 -3.29 4.44 4.97
C VAL A 71 -2.58 5.77 5.13
N TYR A 72 -3.22 6.75 5.76
CA TYR A 72 -2.64 8.09 5.96
C TYR A 72 -3.15 8.76 7.23
N GLY A 73 -2.33 9.68 7.74
CA GLY A 73 -2.56 10.32 9.04
C GLY A 73 -2.47 9.34 10.20
N TYR A 74 -2.27 9.87 11.40
CA TYR A 74 -2.23 9.08 12.61
C TYR A 74 -2.75 9.88 13.80
N ASN A 75 -3.76 9.36 14.48
CA ASN A 75 -4.31 9.95 15.69
C ASN A 75 -4.57 8.84 16.73
N ASN A 76 -3.70 8.75 17.74
CA ASN A 76 -3.80 7.80 18.86
C ASN A 76 -4.17 6.37 18.42
N GLY A 77 -3.43 5.81 17.46
CA GLY A 77 -3.63 4.46 16.95
C GLY A 77 -4.68 4.33 15.85
N THR A 78 -5.49 5.36 15.61
CA THR A 78 -6.44 5.42 14.50
C THR A 78 -5.80 6.10 13.29
N VAL A 79 -6.10 5.57 12.11
CA VAL A 79 -5.61 6.05 10.81
C VAL A 79 -6.78 6.23 9.85
N ASN A 80 -6.62 7.09 8.84
CA ASN A 80 -7.54 7.11 7.71
C ASN A 80 -7.13 6.05 6.70
N VAL A 81 -8.11 5.50 6.00
CA VAL A 81 -7.94 4.45 5.00
C VAL A 81 -8.67 4.88 3.73
N PHE A 82 -7.92 4.96 2.64
CA PHE A 82 -8.48 5.04 1.31
C PHE A 82 -8.45 3.63 0.70
N ASP A 83 -9.63 3.03 0.59
CA ASP A 83 -9.84 1.77 -0.09
C ASP A 83 -10.34 2.06 -1.52
N PRO A 84 -9.50 1.80 -2.55
CA PRO A 84 -9.82 2.15 -3.93
C PRO A 84 -10.96 1.32 -4.51
N TYR A 85 -11.35 0.21 -3.86
CA TYR A 85 -12.46 -0.64 -4.31
C TYR A 85 -13.79 -0.16 -3.73
N ASN A 86 -14.14 1.08 -4.06
CA ASN A 86 -15.37 1.75 -3.61
C ASN A 86 -15.60 1.67 -2.08
N ARG A 87 -14.51 1.68 -1.30
CA ARG A 87 -14.53 1.54 0.16
C ARG A 87 -15.21 0.26 0.68
N GLN A 88 -15.28 -0.81 -0.11
CA GLN A 88 -15.96 -2.05 0.26
C GLN A 88 -15.47 -2.64 1.59
N PHE A 89 -14.16 -2.60 1.85
CA PHE A 89 -13.56 -3.22 3.03
C PHE A 89 -13.34 -2.23 4.18
N TYR A 90 -13.32 -0.92 3.88
CA TYR A 90 -13.21 0.16 4.87
C TYR A 90 -14.24 1.28 4.58
N PRO A 91 -15.55 1.02 4.77
CA PRO A 91 -16.61 1.97 4.38
C PRO A 91 -16.56 3.29 5.15
N SER A 92 -16.11 3.26 6.41
CA SER A 92 -15.93 4.46 7.24
C SER A 92 -14.71 5.30 6.85
N GLY A 93 -13.81 4.77 6.01
CA GLY A 93 -12.53 5.38 5.68
C GLY A 93 -11.57 5.50 6.88
N ARG A 94 -11.81 4.76 7.98
CA ARG A 94 -11.00 4.82 9.21
C ARG A 94 -10.83 3.43 9.83
N ALA A 95 -9.68 3.18 10.44
CA ALA A 95 -9.43 1.95 11.18
C ALA A 95 -8.34 2.14 12.23
N SER A 96 -8.15 1.13 13.09
CA SER A 96 -6.95 1.01 13.91
C SER A 96 -5.76 0.60 13.04
N LEU A 97 -4.60 1.23 13.23
CA LEU A 97 -3.36 0.80 12.57
C LEU A 97 -3.03 -0.66 12.91
N THR A 98 -3.29 -1.09 14.15
CA THR A 98 -3.03 -2.47 14.60
C THR A 98 -3.93 -3.48 13.90
N SER A 99 -5.20 -3.14 13.64
CA SER A 99 -6.08 -4.07 12.95
C SER A 99 -5.70 -4.26 11.48
N ILE A 100 -5.24 -3.20 10.79
CA ILE A 100 -4.72 -3.29 9.43
C ILE A 100 -3.38 -4.03 9.41
N TRP A 101 -2.47 -3.67 10.33
CA TRP A 101 -1.15 -4.29 10.43
C TRP A 101 -1.27 -5.81 10.62
N ASN A 102 -2.17 -6.28 11.48
CA ASN A 102 -2.31 -7.71 11.74
C ASN A 102 -3.07 -8.49 10.64
N LYS A 103 -3.37 -7.86 9.51
CA LYS A 103 -4.04 -8.49 8.35
C LYS A 103 -3.25 -8.32 7.04
N PRO A 104 -1.95 -8.65 6.99
CA PRO A 104 -1.22 -8.57 5.73
C PRO A 104 -1.81 -9.57 4.71
N SER A 105 -1.62 -9.30 3.42
CA SER A 105 -1.98 -10.22 2.34
C SER A 105 -1.40 -11.63 2.57
N ALA A 106 -2.11 -12.65 2.10
CA ALA A 106 -1.65 -14.03 2.11
C ALA A 106 -0.96 -14.44 0.79
N ASP A 107 -1.01 -13.58 -0.23
CA ASP A 107 -0.51 -13.91 -1.57
C ASP A 107 1.03 -13.84 -1.59
N PRO A 108 1.76 -14.91 -1.97
CA PRO A 108 3.22 -14.91 -1.92
C PRO A 108 3.89 -13.81 -2.73
N MET A 109 3.28 -13.38 -3.85
CA MET A 109 3.80 -12.30 -4.69
C MET A 109 3.86 -10.95 -3.96
N ASP A 110 2.95 -10.69 -3.01
CA ASP A 110 2.91 -9.43 -2.27
C ASP A 110 4.10 -9.30 -1.31
N TRP A 111 4.70 -10.43 -0.93
CA TRP A 111 5.81 -10.53 0.00
C TRP A 111 7.19 -10.54 -0.68
N ASP A 112 7.24 -10.52 -2.01
CA ASP A 112 8.50 -10.65 -2.77
C ASP A 112 9.48 -9.48 -2.60
N ALA A 113 9.02 -8.39 -1.98
CA ALA A 113 9.82 -7.22 -1.57
C ALA A 113 9.92 -7.06 -0.05
N GLY A 114 9.50 -8.05 0.75
CA GLY A 114 9.41 -7.99 2.21
C GLY A 114 7.96 -7.90 2.68
N ARG A 115 7.73 -7.48 3.93
CA ARG A 115 6.37 -7.27 4.44
C ARG A 115 5.60 -6.28 3.53
N PRO A 116 4.35 -6.56 3.12
CA PRO A 116 3.62 -5.78 2.11
C PRO A 116 3.07 -4.46 2.65
N VAL A 117 3.97 -3.60 3.11
CA VAL A 117 3.69 -2.25 3.61
C VAL A 117 4.78 -1.33 3.08
N PHE A 118 4.39 -0.27 2.37
CA PHE A 118 5.32 0.57 1.63
C PHE A 118 4.99 2.04 1.81
N ALA A 119 5.98 2.86 2.17
CA ALA A 119 5.87 4.32 2.10
C ALA A 119 6.35 4.80 0.74
N VAL A 120 5.52 5.57 0.03
CA VAL A 120 5.93 6.29 -1.18
C VAL A 120 6.31 7.72 -0.78
N LYS A 121 7.52 8.15 -1.14
CA LYS A 121 8.08 9.47 -0.83
C LYS A 121 8.49 10.20 -2.10
#